data_AF-A0A6B3HH98-F1
#
_entry.id   AF-A0A6B3HH98-F1
#
_cell.length_a   1.000
_cell.length_b   1.000
_cell.length_c   1.000
_cell.angle_alpha   90.00
_cell.angle_beta   90.00
_cell.angle_gamma   90.00
#
_symmetry.space_group_name_H-M   'P 1'
#
loop_
_entity.id
_entity.type
_entity.pdbx_description
1 polymer ?
#
loop_
_entity_poly.entity_id
_entity_poly.type
_entity_poly.pdbx_seq_one_letter_code
_entity_poly.pdbx_strand_id
1 'polypeptide(L)'
;MRITRSVAGRRRRTAIVATTGLTVTALLLTGCGGSSDSGSKGADADGNITLTLADFGQFGYKEAGLFEKYHELNPKITVKEDTTAEEKNYYPKLLQQLNSGSGLADVQG
;
A
#
# COMPACT_ATOMS: atom_id res chain seq x y z
N MET A 1 -18.55 -6.29 -63.15
CA MET A 1 -19.66 -6.55 -62.20
C MET A 1 -19.97 -5.20 -61.52
N ARG A 2 -21.01 -4.46 -61.92
CA ARG A 2 -22.38 -4.46 -61.33
C ARG A 2 -22.31 -4.40 -59.78
N ILE A 3 -22.92 -3.49 -59.01
CA ILE A 3 -24.13 -2.65 -59.16
C ILE A 3 -24.21 -1.68 -57.95
N THR A 4 -24.62 -0.43 -58.20
CA THR A 4 -25.47 0.56 -57.45
C THR A 4 -25.70 0.49 -55.92
N ARG A 5 -25.80 1.67 -55.27
CA ARG A 5 -27.05 2.33 -54.76
C ARG A 5 -26.68 3.64 -53.99
N SER A 6 -27.22 4.83 -54.33
CA SER A 6 -28.50 5.43 -53.86
C SER A 6 -28.54 5.59 -52.32
N VAL A 7 -28.86 6.72 -51.67
CA VAL A 7 -29.73 7.85 -52.01
C VAL A 7 -29.52 8.97 -50.96
N ALA A 8 -29.71 10.23 -51.37
CA ALA A 8 -29.81 11.38 -50.47
C ALA A 8 -31.12 11.32 -49.65
N GLY A 9 -31.10 11.67 -48.36
CA GLY A 9 -32.37 11.72 -47.63
C GLY A 9 -32.35 12.33 -46.24
N ARG A 10 -32.88 13.56 -46.19
CA ARG A 10 -33.84 14.04 -45.18
C ARG A 10 -33.30 14.64 -43.88
N ARG A 11 -33.29 15.99 -43.90
CA ARG A 11 -33.59 16.87 -42.77
C ARG A 11 -34.56 16.23 -41.77
N ARG A 12 -34.30 16.40 -40.47
CA ARG A 12 -35.29 16.96 -39.52
C ARG A 12 -34.58 17.29 -38.21
N ARG A 13 -34.55 18.58 -37.92
CA ARG A 13 -34.42 19.12 -36.58
C ARG A 13 -35.60 18.60 -35.77
N THR A 14 -35.32 17.91 -34.67
CA THR A 14 -36.27 17.83 -33.56
C THR A 14 -35.45 17.86 -32.29
N ALA A 15 -35.48 19.02 -31.64
CA ALA A 15 -35.05 19.17 -30.27
C ALA A 15 -35.84 18.19 -29.40
N ILE A 16 -35.13 17.46 -28.52
CA ILE A 16 -35.73 16.90 -27.33
C ILE A 16 -35.01 17.55 -26.14
N VAL A 17 -35.86 18.20 -25.35
CA VAL A 17 -35.58 19.00 -24.17
C VAL A 17 -35.46 18.09 -22.95
N ALA A 18 -34.61 18.54 -22.01
CA ALA A 18 -34.52 18.15 -20.60
C ALA A 18 -33.91 16.75 -20.35
N THR A 19 -33.10 16.52 -19.31
CA THR A 19 -33.20 16.94 -17.90
C THR A 19 -31.83 16.77 -17.22
N THR A 20 -31.67 17.39 -16.03
CA THR A 20 -30.81 16.95 -14.90
C THR A 20 -29.30 16.88 -15.18
N GLY A 21 -28.48 17.78 -14.64
CA GLY A 21 -28.18 17.84 -13.21
C GLY A 21 -26.72 17.42 -13.02
N LEU A 22 -25.88 18.31 -12.48
CA LEU A 22 -24.53 18.10 -11.93
C LEU A 22 -23.84 16.75 -12.23
N THR A 23 -22.90 16.73 -13.18
CA THR A 23 -21.93 15.61 -13.32
C THR A 23 -20.48 16.12 -13.31
N VAL A 24 -20.13 16.99 -12.35
CA VAL A 24 -18.74 17.46 -12.13
C VAL A 24 -17.95 16.56 -11.16
N THR A 25 -18.52 15.47 -10.63
CA THR A 25 -17.86 14.67 -9.58
C THR A 25 -17.06 13.44 -10.04
N ALA A 26 -16.74 13.30 -11.33
CA ALA A 26 -15.98 12.15 -11.83
C ALA A 26 -14.44 12.30 -11.76
N LEU A 27 -13.90 13.22 -10.96
CA LEU A 27 -12.45 13.48 -10.83
C LEU A 27 -11.83 13.01 -9.50
N LEU A 28 -12.56 12.30 -8.63
CA LEU A 28 -12.08 11.99 -7.28
C LEU A 28 -11.60 10.55 -7.04
N LEU A 29 -11.44 9.70 -8.07
CA LEU A 29 -11.01 8.31 -7.86
C LEU A 29 -9.74 7.87 -8.60
N THR A 30 -8.91 8.78 -9.11
CA THR A 30 -7.50 8.43 -9.38
C THR A 30 -6.67 8.55 -8.10
N GLY A 31 -7.16 7.93 -7.02
CA GLY A 31 -6.36 7.67 -5.84
C GLY A 31 -5.36 6.59 -6.22
N CYS A 32 -4.16 7.03 -6.57
CA CYS A 32 -2.90 6.29 -6.71
C CYS A 32 -2.95 4.80 -6.30
N GLY A 33 -3.64 3.99 -7.09
CA GLY A 33 -3.56 2.53 -7.08
C GLY A 33 -2.33 2.11 -7.87
N GLY A 34 -1.17 2.61 -7.48
CA GLY A 34 0.09 2.00 -7.86
C GLY A 34 0.20 0.73 -7.03
N SER A 35 -0.19 -0.41 -7.58
CA SER A 35 0.14 -1.72 -7.05
C SER A 35 1.65 -1.88 -7.03
N SER A 36 2.28 -1.31 -6.00
CA SER A 36 3.44 -1.91 -5.38
C SER A 36 2.87 -2.72 -4.23
N ASP A 37 2.74 -4.02 -4.45
CA ASP A 37 2.61 -5.01 -3.39
C ASP A 37 3.91 -4.98 -2.56
N SER A 38 4.15 -3.86 -1.87
CA SER A 38 5.15 -3.76 -0.84
C SER A 38 4.54 -4.49 0.34
N GLY A 39 4.96 -5.74 0.54
CA GLY A 39 4.39 -6.73 1.45
C GLY A 39 4.40 -6.34 2.93
N SER A 40 3.66 -5.28 3.27
CA SER A 40 3.21 -5.02 4.62
C SER A 40 2.32 -6.18 5.01
N LYS A 41 2.77 -6.99 5.97
CA LYS A 41 1.94 -7.99 6.62
C LYS A 41 0.90 -7.23 7.42
N GLY A 42 -0.22 -6.95 6.77
CA GLY A 42 -1.37 -6.32 7.39
C GLY A 42 -1.87 -7.14 8.57
N ALA A 43 -2.83 -6.57 9.30
CA ALA A 43 -3.43 -7.26 10.42
C ALA A 43 -4.01 -8.62 9.99
N ASP A 44 -3.95 -9.62 10.87
CA ASP A 44 -4.56 -10.94 10.63
C ASP A 44 -6.10 -10.86 10.63
N ALA A 45 -6.76 -12.02 10.48
CA ALA A 45 -8.22 -12.09 10.45
C ALA A 45 -8.90 -11.55 11.73
N ASP A 46 -8.20 -11.56 12.86
CA ASP A 46 -8.67 -11.07 14.16
C ASP A 46 -8.23 -9.61 14.43
N GLY A 47 -7.46 -9.05 13.50
CA GLY A 47 -6.93 -7.70 13.56
C GLY A 47 -5.63 -7.58 14.37
N ASN A 48 -4.92 -8.69 14.63
CA ASN A 48 -3.63 -8.64 15.30
C ASN A 48 -2.52 -8.27 14.31
N ILE A 49 -1.55 -7.50 14.78
CA ILE A 49 -0.42 -6.99 14.01
C ILE A 49 0.86 -7.53 14.63
N THR A 50 1.73 -8.12 13.80
CA THR A 50 3.12 -8.40 14.19
C THR A 50 3.99 -7.30 13.64
N LEU A 51 4.42 -6.37 14.50
CA LEU A 51 5.34 -5.29 14.14
C LEU A 51 6.77 -5.80 14.23
N THR A 52 7.47 -5.84 13.12
CA THR A 52 8.90 -6.18 13.09
C THR A 52 9.74 -4.94 13.30
N LEU A 53 10.65 -5.00 14.26
CA LEU A 53 11.59 -3.93 14.60
C LEU A 53 12.98 -4.50 14.46
N ALA A 54 13.79 -3.91 13.59
CA ALA A 54 15.17 -4.30 13.41
C ALA A 54 16.09 -3.20 13.90
N ASP A 55 17.04 -3.58 14.75
CA ASP A 55 17.99 -2.67 15.40
C ASP A 55 19.42 -3.12 15.11
N PHE A 56 20.28 -2.18 14.74
CA PHE A 56 21.72 -2.41 14.71
C PHE A 56 22.35 -2.28 16.10
N GLY A 57 22.74 -3.40 16.70
CA GLY A 57 23.26 -3.45 18.05
C GLY A 57 22.15 -3.49 19.10
N GLN A 58 22.44 -3.04 20.32
CA GLN A 58 21.54 -3.20 21.45
C GLN A 58 21.03 -1.84 21.93
N PHE A 59 19.80 -1.49 21.54
CA PHE A 59 19.14 -0.25 21.93
C PHE A 59 18.48 -0.34 23.32
N GLY A 60 18.27 -1.56 23.84
CA GLY A 60 17.80 -1.77 25.21
C GLY A 60 16.28 -1.85 25.37
N TYR A 61 15.51 -1.87 24.28
CA TYR A 61 14.04 -1.82 24.35
C TYR A 61 13.44 -3.05 25.05
N LYS A 62 14.00 -4.23 24.76
CA LYS A 62 13.60 -5.48 25.39
C LYS A 62 14.00 -5.51 26.86
N GLU A 63 15.22 -5.12 27.17
CA GLU A 63 15.78 -5.09 28.54
C GLU A 63 15.03 -4.10 29.43
N ALA A 64 14.54 -2.99 28.87
CA ALA A 64 13.71 -2.01 29.55
C ALA A 64 12.22 -2.44 29.68
N GLY A 65 11.85 -3.61 29.16
CA GLY A 65 10.48 -4.14 29.20
C GLY A 65 9.49 -3.31 28.38
N LEU A 66 9.95 -2.57 27.36
CA LEU A 66 9.08 -1.66 26.61
C LEU A 66 8.14 -2.40 25.66
N PHE A 67 8.55 -3.55 25.11
CA PHE A 67 7.67 -4.34 24.24
C PHE A 67 6.47 -4.91 25.01
N GLU A 68 6.67 -5.35 26.25
CA GLU A 68 5.58 -5.85 27.11
C GLU A 68 4.62 -4.71 27.44
N LYS A 69 5.13 -3.57 27.92
CA LYS A 69 4.30 -2.37 28.18
C LYS A 69 3.56 -1.90 26.94
N TYR A 70 4.22 -1.96 25.77
CA TYR A 70 3.57 -1.58 24.51
C TYR A 70 2.44 -2.54 24.15
N HIS A 71 2.61 -3.84 24.38
CA HIS A 71 1.58 -4.85 24.18
C HIS A 71 0.41 -4.69 25.18
N GLU A 72 0.68 -4.37 26.44
CA GLU A 72 -0.37 -4.07 27.42
C GLU A 72 -1.25 -2.89 27.00
N LEU A 73 -0.62 -1.82 26.47
CA LEU A 73 -1.32 -0.65 25.95
C LEU A 73 -1.97 -0.90 24.58
N ASN A 74 -1.43 -1.83 23.80
CA ASN A 74 -1.89 -2.18 22.46
C ASN A 74 -2.02 -3.71 22.32
N PRO A 75 -3.07 -4.34 22.88
CA PRO A 75 -3.16 -5.80 22.98
C PRO A 75 -3.17 -6.53 21.62
N LYS A 76 -3.50 -5.82 20.54
CA LYS A 76 -3.49 -6.35 19.18
C LYS A 76 -2.13 -6.24 18.49
N ILE A 77 -1.11 -5.67 19.12
CA ILE A 77 0.21 -5.48 18.51
C ILE A 77 1.26 -6.27 19.27
N THR A 78 1.96 -7.13 18.56
CA THR A 78 3.11 -7.87 19.07
C THR A 78 4.37 -7.38 18.37
N VAL A 79 5.35 -6.90 19.13
CA VAL A 79 6.63 -6.46 18.57
C VAL A 79 7.58 -7.64 18.48
N LYS A 80 8.14 -7.88 17.30
CA LYS A 80 9.21 -8.86 17.06
C LYS A 80 10.50 -8.14 16.71
N GLU A 81 11.47 -8.27 17.60
CA GLU A 81 12.81 -7.69 17.45
C GLU A 81 13.73 -8.59 16.61
N ASP A 82 14.46 -7.99 15.67
CA ASP A 82 15.57 -8.59 14.90
C ASP A 82 16.82 -7.72 15.09
N THR A 83 17.70 -8.09 16.02
CA THR A 83 18.94 -7.34 16.28
C THR A 83 20.16 -8.07 15.74
N THR A 84 21.10 -7.29 15.20
CA THR A 84 22.46 -7.75 14.94
C THR A 84 23.45 -6.65 15.29
N ALA A 85 24.50 -6.98 16.04
CA ALA A 85 25.59 -6.06 16.35
C ALA A 85 26.77 -6.16 15.37
N GLU A 86 26.71 -7.11 14.42
CA GLU A 86 27.79 -7.36 13.48
C GLU A 86 27.57 -6.58 12.18
N GLU A 87 28.34 -5.50 12.00
CA GLU A 87 28.25 -4.63 10.82
C GLU A 87 28.38 -5.40 9.50
N LYS A 88 29.27 -6.41 9.47
CA LYS A 88 29.51 -7.28 8.31
C LYS A 88 28.27 -8.06 7.86
N ASN A 89 27.31 -8.27 8.76
CA ASN A 89 26.05 -8.95 8.45
C ASN A 89 24.92 -7.93 8.22
N TYR A 90 24.87 -6.87 9.03
CA TYR A 90 23.84 -5.85 8.97
C TYR A 90 23.87 -5.08 7.65
N TYR A 91 24.99 -4.44 7.33
CA TYR A 91 25.05 -3.47 6.24
C TYR A 91 24.81 -4.12 4.86
N PRO A 92 25.38 -5.29 4.52
CA PRO A 92 25.06 -5.96 3.26
C PRO A 92 23.61 -6.40 3.17
N LYS A 93 23.02 -6.93 4.26
CA LYS A 93 21.60 -7.33 4.31
C LYS A 93 20.69 -6.12 4.09
N LEU A 94 20.97 -5.01 4.78
CA LEU A 94 20.20 -3.76 4.65
C LEU A 94 20.25 -3.23 3.21
N LEU A 95 21.44 -3.13 2.62
CA LEU A 95 21.59 -2.70 1.23
C LEU A 95 20.85 -3.61 0.26
N GLN A 96 20.93 -4.93 0.45
CA GLN A 96 20.21 -5.89 -0.39
C GLN A 96 18.68 -5.67 -0.31
N GLN A 97 18.13 -5.51 0.90
CA GLN A 97 16.70 -5.31 1.12
C GLN A 97 16.21 -3.96 0.58
N LEU A 98 17.02 -2.90 0.70
CA LEU A 98 16.73 -1.60 0.11
C LEU A 98 16.71 -1.67 -1.41
N ASN A 99 17.72 -2.33 -2.01
CA ASN A 99 17.81 -2.48 -3.46
C ASN A 99 16.68 -3.35 -4.03
N SER A 100 16.24 -4.38 -3.30
CA SER A 100 15.12 -5.23 -3.72
C SER A 100 13.75 -4.63 -3.41
N GLY A 101 13.69 -3.58 -2.59
CA GLY A 101 12.44 -2.98 -2.11
C GLY A 101 11.60 -3.94 -1.24
N SER A 102 12.23 -4.94 -0.62
CA SER A 102 11.52 -6.02 0.09
C SER A 102 12.32 -6.58 1.26
N GLY A 103 11.62 -7.01 2.32
CA GLY A 103 12.23 -7.74 3.43
C GLY A 103 12.83 -6.85 4.53
N LEU A 104 12.68 -5.53 4.44
CA LEU A 104 12.91 -4.63 5.56
C LEU A 104 11.92 -4.93 6.69
N ALA A 105 12.36 -4.68 7.91
CA ALA A 105 11.45 -4.60 9.06
C ALA A 105 10.54 -3.36 8.92
N ASP A 106 9.43 -3.36 9.65
CA ASP A 106 8.49 -2.23 9.68
C ASP A 106 9.14 -0.98 10.28
N VAL A 107 10.04 -1.17 11.25
CA VAL A 107 10.93 -0.14 11.81
C VAL A 107 12.37 -0.61 11.66
N GLN A 108 13.22 0.27 11.13
CA GLN A 108 14.67 0.03 11.02
C GLN A 108 15.47 1.06 11.81
N GLY A 109 16.44 0.58 12.59
CA GLY A 109 17.32 1.35 13.48
C GLY A 109 18.75 0.83 13.51
#